data_AF-A0A0J0YH53-F1
#
_entry.id   AF-A0A0J0YH53-F1
#
_cell.length_a   1.000
_cell.length_b   1.000
_cell.length_c   1.000
_cell.angle_alpha   90.00
_cell.angle_beta   90.00
_cell.angle_gamma   90.00
#
_symmetry.space_group_name_H-M   'P 1'
#
loop_
_entity.id
_entity.type
_entity.pdbx_description
1 polymer ?
#
loop_
_entity_poly.entity_id
_entity_poly.type
_entity_poly.pdbx_seq_one_letter_code
_entity_poly.pdbx_strand_id
1 'polypeptide(L)' 'MEIRFQTKEESNKQQQEEFFKLSKVERFYSFLRLMERVSRFPVKNKIDKNKDNFLIVIKRD' A
#
# COMPACT_ATOMS: atom_id res chain seq x y z
N MET A 1 13.13 12.59 3.76
CA MET A 1 11.81 12.90 4.35
C MET A 1 11.86 14.38 4.69
N GLU A 2 11.13 15.22 3.97
CA GLU A 2 11.08 16.66 4.23
C GLU A 2 9.92 16.94 5.18
N ILE A 3 10.17 17.68 6.27
CA ILE A 3 9.11 18.12 7.18
C ILE A 3 8.61 19.47 6.66
N ARG A 4 7.34 19.53 6.27
CA ARG A 4 6.68 20.75 5.80
C ARG A 4 5.60 21.15 6.81
N PHE A 5 5.56 22.43 7.18
CA PHE A 5 4.50 22.99 8.00
C PHE A 5 3.39 23.49 7.06
N GLN A 6 2.38 22.65 6.85
CA GLN A 6 1.23 22.96 6.00
C GLN A 6 -0.06 22.49 6.66
N THR A 7 -1.17 23.12 6.30
CA THR A 7 -2.50 22.72 6.76
C THR A 7 -2.96 21.42 6.08
N LYS A 8 -3.96 20.75 6.67
CA LYS A 8 -4.56 19.54 6.07
C LYS A 8 -5.17 19.85 4.69
N GLU A 9 -5.78 21.02 4.54
CA GLU A 9 -6.40 21.45 3.29
C GLU A 9 -5.37 21.65 2.18
N GLU A 10 -4.26 22.33 2.48
CA GLU A 10 -3.14 22.52 1.55
C GLU A 10 -2.52 21.17 1.13
N SER A 11 -2.32 20.27 2.10
CA SER A 11 -1.80 18.93 1.83
C SER A 11 -2.72 18.13 0.91
N ASN A 12 -4.03 18.16 1.17
CA ASN A 12 -5.00 17.43 0.35
C ASN A 12 -5.07 18.00 -1.07
N LYS A 13 -5.05 19.33 -1.21
CA LYS A 13 -5.04 19.99 -2.52
C LYS A 13 -3.81 19.63 -3.34
N GLN A 14 -2.62 19.65 -2.75
CA GLN A 14 -1.39 19.24 -3.42
C GLN A 14 -1.45 17.79 -3.90
N GLN A 15 -1.87 16.86 -3.04
CA GLN A 15 -1.98 15.44 -3.41
C GLN A 15 -2.99 15.22 -4.53
N GLN A 16 -4.10 15.96 -4.53
CA GLN A 16 -5.12 15.90 -5.57
C GLN A 16 -4.59 16.42 -6.91
N GLU A 17 -3.89 17.56 -6.91
CA GLU A 17 -3.26 18.12 -8.10
C GLU A 17 -2.18 17.18 -8.67
N GLU A 18 -1.34 16.60 -7.81
CA GLU A 18 -0.34 15.60 -8.20
C GLU A 18 -1.00 14.36 -8.81
N PHE A 19 -2.09 13.86 -8.22
CA PHE A 19 -2.84 12.73 -8.76
C PHE A 19 -3.45 13.02 -10.13
N PHE A 20 -3.96 14.24 -10.35
CA PHE A 20 -4.53 14.60 -11.64
C PHE A 20 -3.50 14.82 -12.75
N LYS A 21 -2.26 15.17 -12.40
CA LYS A 21 -1.14 15.23 -13.36
C LYS A 21 -0.75 13.85 -13.91
N LEU A 22 -1.06 12.77 -13.19
CA LEU A 22 -0.82 11.40 -13.65
C LEU A 22 -1.76 11.02 -14.80
N SER A 23 -1.23 10.28 -15.77
CA SER A 23 -2.02 9.60 -16.79
C SER A 23 -2.94 8.53 -16.17
N LYS A 24 -3.96 8.10 -16.92
CA LYS A 24 -4.93 7.08 -16.44
C LYS A 24 -4.23 5.80 -15.97
N VAL A 25 -3.20 5.35 -16.69
CA VAL A 25 -2.43 4.15 -16.36
C VAL A 25 -1.62 4.35 -15.07
N GLU A 26 -0.98 5.51 -14.93
CA GLU A 26 -0.18 5.83 -13.73
C GLU A 26 -1.03 5.94 -12.47
N ARG A 27 -2.27 6.45 -12.58
CA ARG A 27 -3.22 6.48 -11.47
C ARG A 27 -3.55 5.08 -10.97
N PHE A 28 -3.75 4.13 -11.88
CA PHE A 28 -3.98 2.73 -11.53
C PHE A 28 -2.78 2.12 -10.79
N TYR A 29 -1.56 2.32 -11.32
CA TYR A 29 -0.35 1.83 -10.65
C TYR A 29 -0.07 2.53 -9.32
N SER A 30 -0.43 3.82 -9.17
CA SER A 30 -0.28 4.51 -7.88
C SER A 30 -1.17 3.89 -6.81
N PHE A 31 -2.41 3.51 -7.17
CA PHE A 31 -3.31 2.78 -6.30
C PHE A 31 -2.74 1.40 -5.93
N LEU A 32 -2.24 0.62 -6.89
CA LEU A 32 -1.64 -0.70 -6.58
C LEU A 32 -0.45 -0.60 -5.61
N ARG A 33 0.43 0.38 -5.82
CA ARG A 33 1.56 0.64 -4.90
C ARG A 33 1.09 1.04 -3.51
N LEU A 34 0.01 1.83 -3.41
CA LEU A 34 -0.59 2.18 -2.13
C LEU A 34 -1.10 0.92 -1.42
N MET A 35 -1.86 0.08 -2.12
CA MET A 35 -2.41 -1.16 -1.57
C MET A 35 -1.32 -2.13 -1.12
N GLU A 36 -0.23 -2.25 -1.88
CA GLU A 36 0.92 -3.05 -1.47
C GLU A 36 1.52 -2.54 -0.16
N ARG A 37 1.72 -1.23 0.00
CA ARG A 37 2.24 -0.64 1.25
C ARG A 37 1.29 -0.89 2.41
N VAL A 38 -0.01 -0.67 2.21
CA VAL A 38 -1.04 -0.91 3.23
C VAL A 38 -1.07 -2.38 3.65
N SER A 39 -0.88 -3.33 2.73
CA SER A 39 -0.82 -4.76 3.05
C SER A 39 0.33 -5.15 3.99
N ARG A 40 1.40 -4.35 4.02
CA ARG A 40 2.57 -4.55 4.90
C ARG A 40 2.35 -3.99 6.31
N PHE A 41 1.26 -3.24 6.55
CA PHE A 41 1.01 -2.65 7.85
C PHE A 41 0.76 -3.74 8.91
N PRO A 42 1.22 -3.52 10.16
CA PRO A 42 0.93 -4.42 11.25
C PRO A 42 -0.58 -4.37 11.56
N VAL A 43 -1.31 -5.43 11.21
CA VAL A 43 -2.71 -5.60 11.57
C VAL A 43 -2.82 -6.59 12.73
N LYS A 44 -3.66 -6.28 13.73
CA LYS A 44 -3.84 -7.12 14.93
C LYS A 44 -4.29 -8.55 14.60
N ASN A 45 -5.11 -8.69 13.55
CA ASN A 45 -5.67 -9.96 13.11
C ASN A 45 -5.17 -10.27 11.69
N LYS A 46 -3.87 -10.58 11.55
CA LYS A 46 -3.41 -11.16 10.27
C LYS A 46 -4.12 -12.50 10.11
N ILE A 47 -5.03 -12.58 9.15
CA ILE A 47 -5.64 -13.84 8.74
C ILE A 47 -4.50 -14.72 8.25
N ASP A 48 -4.20 -15.79 9.00
CA ASP A 48 -3.28 -16.80 8.55
C ASP A 48 -3.92 -17.51 7.34
N LYS A 49 -3.44 -17.15 6.15
CA LYS A 49 -3.94 -17.70 4.89
C LYS A 49 -3.74 -19.21 4.78
N ASN A 50 -2.88 -19.78 5.62
CA ASN A 50 -2.54 -21.19 5.61
C ASN A 50 -3.05 -21.95 6.84
N LYS A 51 -3.88 -21.32 7.70
CA LYS A 51 -4.36 -21.95 8.94
C LYS A 51 -4.96 -23.34 8.72
N ASP A 52 -5.66 -23.52 7.60
CA ASP A 52 -6.36 -24.76 7.24
C ASP A 52 -5.80 -25.41 5.96
N ASN A 53 -4.65 -24.95 5.44
CA ASN A 53 -4.06 -25.48 4.22
C ASN A 53 -3.06 -26.61 4.54
N PHE A 54 -3.03 -27.64 3.70
CA PHE A 54 -1.97 -28.65 3.75
C PHE A 54 -0.63 -28.04 3.31
N LEU A 55 0.38 -28.07 4.19
CA LEU A 55 1.73 -27.61 3.88
C LEU A 55 2.52 -28.76 3.25
N ILE A 56 2.92 -28.61 1.99
CA ILE A 56 3.86 -29.53 1.34
C ILE A 56 5.28 -29.16 1.80
N VAL A 57 5.82 -29.94 2.72
CA VAL A 57 7.19 -29.76 3.24
C VAL A 57 8.14 -30.69 2.47
N ILE A 58 9.01 -30.11 1.65
CA ILE A 58 10.08 -30.86 0.97
C ILE A 58 11.33 -30.75 1.85
N LYS A 59 11.70 -31.84 2.54
CA LYS A 59 12.98 -31.94 3.24
C LYS A 59 14.08 -32.27 2.22
N ARG A 60 15.20 -31.58 2.30
CA ARG A 60 16.45 -31.97 1.63
C ARG A 60 17.39 -32.48 2.72
N ASP A 61 17.88 -33.70 2.53
CA ASP A 61 18.93 -34.33 3.36
C ASP A 61 20.30 -33.70 3.07
#